data_AF-A0A0D0F6W6-F1
#
_entry.id   AF-A0A0D0F6W6-F1
#
_cell.length_a   1.000
_cell.length_b   1.000
_cell.length_c   1.000
_cell.angle_alpha   90.00
_cell.angle_beta   90.00
_cell.angle_gamma   90.00
#
_symmetry.space_group_name_H-M   'P 1'
#
loop_
_entity.id
_entity.type
_entity.pdbx_description
1 polymer ?
#
loop_
_entity_poly.entity_id
_entity_poly.type
_entity_poly.pdbx_seq_one_letter_code
_entity_poly.pdbx_strand_id
1 'polypeptide(L)' 'MKKLNQKEEPTIAPGIDNDEELEQKATKAEKEKGEYTEVTTLTLDDFD' A
#
# COMPACT_ATOMS: atom_id res chain seq x y z
N MET A 1 8.44 30.98 -13.11
CA MET A 1 7.72 29.76 -12.69
C MET A 1 7.82 29.67 -11.18
N LYS A 2 6.68 29.60 -10.48
CA LYS A 2 6.58 29.64 -9.01
C LYS A 2 7.12 28.31 -8.45
N LYS A 3 8.18 28.36 -7.63
CA LYS A 3 8.62 27.20 -6.82
C LYS A 3 7.52 26.92 -5.82
N LEU A 4 6.82 25.79 -5.98
CA LEU A 4 5.90 25.27 -4.97
C LEU A 4 6.76 24.93 -3.74
N ASN A 5 6.58 25.68 -2.65
CA ASN A 5 7.06 25.26 -1.34
C ASN A 5 6.31 23.97 -0.97
N GLN A 6 6.87 22.82 -1.35
CA GLN A 6 6.51 21.56 -0.70
C GLN A 6 7.04 21.69 0.71
N LYS A 7 6.15 21.86 1.69
CA LYS A 7 6.53 21.67 3.07
C LYS A 7 7.02 20.23 3.19
N GLU A 8 8.28 20.04 3.56
CA GLU A 8 8.80 18.74 3.98
C GLU A 8 8.22 18.44 5.36
N GLU A 9 6.92 18.16 5.41
CA GLU A 9 6.32 17.56 6.60
C GLU A 9 6.79 16.10 6.63
N PRO A 10 7.21 15.57 7.78
CA PRO A 10 7.67 14.19 7.87
C PRO A 10 6.53 13.26 7.46
N THR A 11 6.76 12.47 6.41
CA THR A 11 5.84 11.42 5.97
C THR A 11 6.34 10.06 6.44
N ILE A 12 5.41 9.13 6.66
CA ILE A 12 5.75 7.75 6.96
C ILE A 12 6.34 7.12 5.69
N ALA A 13 7.47 6.42 5.81
CA ALA A 13 8.07 5.74 4.69
C ALA A 13 7.17 4.56 4.27
N PRO A 14 6.98 4.30 2.96
CA PRO A 14 6.29 3.11 2.49
C PRO A 14 6.91 1.87 3.14
N GLY A 15 6.06 1.02 3.71
CA GLY A 15 6.46 -0.18 4.44
C GLY A 15 6.83 -0.03 5.92
N ILE A 16 6.75 1.16 6.53
CA ILE A 16 6.72 1.30 8.00
C ILE A 16 5.34 0.91 8.55
N ASP A 17 4.28 1.12 7.76
CA ASP A 17 2.92 0.69 8.02
C ASP A 17 2.49 -0.27 6.89
N ASN A 18 2.88 -1.55 7.03
CA ASN A 18 2.68 -2.57 6.00
C ASN A 18 1.22 -3.01 5.88
N ASP A 19 0.44 -2.90 6.96
CA ASP A 19 -0.91 -3.45 7.01
C ASP A 19 -1.85 -2.64 6.11
N GLU A 20 -1.76 -1.31 6.14
CA GLU A 20 -2.61 -0.46 5.32
C GLU A 20 -2.26 -0.52 3.82
N GLU A 21 -0.99 -0.70 3.46
CA GLU A 21 -0.54 -0.69 2.05
C GLU A 21 -0.81 -2.04 1.36
N LEU A 22 -0.59 -3.16 2.05
CA LEU A 22 -0.79 -4.50 1.48
C LEU A 22 -2.26 -4.94 1.44
N GLU A 23 -3.13 -4.32 2.26
CA GLU A 23 -4.58 -4.56 2.23
C GLU A 23 -5.31 -3.80 1.11
N GLN A 24 -4.63 -2.88 0.41
CA GLN A 24 -5.24 -2.11 -0.66
C GLN A 24 -5.69 -3.00 -1.82
N LYS A 25 -6.98 -2.91 -2.14
CA LYS A 25 -7.55 -3.67 -3.25
C LYS A 25 -7.26 -2.97 -4.57
N ALA A 26 -6.64 -3.69 -5.49
CA ALA A 26 -6.50 -3.25 -6.88
C ALA A 26 -7.87 -2.98 -7.52
N THR A 27 -7.97 -1.87 -8.23
CA THR A 27 -9.13 -1.49 -9.04
C THR A 27 -9.28 -2.40 -10.27
N LYS A 28 -10.42 -2.33 -10.94
CA LYS A 28 -10.66 -3.12 -12.17
C LYS A 28 -9.67 -2.78 -13.29
N ALA A 29 -9.39 -1.49 -13.48
CA ALA A 29 -8.49 -1.02 -14.52
C ALA A 29 -7.04 -1.48 -14.29
N GLU A 30 -6.58 -1.48 -13.04
CA GLU A 30 -5.26 -1.99 -12.66
C GLU A 30 -5.14 -3.49 -12.91
N LYS A 31 -6.18 -4.26 -12.57
CA LYS A 31 -6.24 -5.70 -12.88
C LYS A 31 -6.19 -5.99 -14.37
N GLU A 32 -6.93 -5.23 -15.18
CA GLU A 32 -6.93 -5.36 -16.64
C GLU A 32 -5.57 -5.05 -17.26
N LYS A 33 -4.80 -4.14 -16.65
CA LYS A 33 -3.45 -3.76 -17.10
C LYS A 33 -2.33 -4.61 -16.50
N GLY A 34 -2.62 -5.45 -15.52
CA GLY A 34 -1.61 -6.19 -14.76
C GLY A 34 -0.80 -5.32 -13.77
N GLU A 35 -1.31 -4.14 -13.42
CA GLU A 35 -0.68 -3.19 -12.48
C GLU A 35 -1.09 -3.50 -11.03
N TYR A 36 -0.86 -4.73 -10.57
CA TYR A 36 -1.15 -5.14 -9.21
C TYR A 36 -0.17 -6.19 -8.71
N THR A 37 -0.06 -6.33 -7.39
CA THR A 37 0.70 -7.39 -6.74
C THR A 37 -0.26 -8.35 -6.05
N GLU A 38 -0.05 -9.65 -6.23
CA GLU A 38 -0.82 -10.67 -5.51
C GLU A 38 -0.25 -10.86 -4.10
N VAL A 39 -1.12 -10.73 -3.10
CA VAL A 39 -0.77 -10.88 -1.69
C VAL A 39 -1.55 -12.07 -1.13
N THR A 40 -0.85 -12.95 -0.40
CA THR A 40 -1.45 -14.09 0.31
C THR A 40 -1.24 -13.92 1.81
N THR A 41 -2.32 -13.90 2.58
CA THR A 41 -2.26 -13.84 4.05
C THR A 41 -2.28 -15.25 4.62
N LEU A 42 -1.24 -15.60 5.40
CA LEU A 42 -1.21 -16.83 6.19
C LEU A 42 -1.68 -16.50 7.61
N THR A 43 -2.82 -17.05 8.01
CA THR A 43 -3.30 -16.97 9.40
C THR A 43 -3.11 -18.33 10.07
N LEU A 44 -2.37 -18.37 11.18
CA LEU A 44 -2.32 -19.53 12.06
C LEU A 44 -3.43 -19.39 13.09
N ASP A 45 -4.33 -20.35 13.11
CA ASP A 45 -5.44 -20.41 14.04
C ASP A 45 -5.00 -21.22 15.27
N ASP A 46 -4.31 -20.57 16.21
CA ASP A 46 -3.92 -21.18 17.48
C ASP A 46 -5.13 -21.20 18.42
N PHE A 47 -5.95 -22.25 18.30
CA PHE A 47 -6.97 -22.61 19.29
C PHE A 47 -6.36 -23.59 20.32
N ASP A 48 -6.28 -23.17 21.58
CA ASP A 48 -6.35 -24.02 22.78
C ASP A 48 -7.62 -23.69 23.57
#